data_AF-A0A949EPY1-F1
#
_entry.id   AF-A0A949EPY1-F1
#
_cell.length_a   1.000
_cell.length_b   1.000
_cell.length_c   1.000
_cell.angle_alpha   90.00
_cell.angle_beta   90.00
_cell.angle_gamma   90.00
#
_symmetry.space_group_name_H-M   'P 1'
#
loop_
_entity.id
_entity.type
_entity.pdbx_description
1 polymer ?
#
loop_
_entity_poly.entity_id
_entity_poly.type
_entity_poly.pdbx_seq_one_letter_code
_entity_poly.pdbx_strand_id
1 'polypeptide(L)'
;MRKILLFSISLLFGLSLAVWIYTHIDLRDVFLRFGFLAWWQIIVLFALTLTKLIIWIFRWKLILKAMGFGELPFKSLAGARLGEMALSYLTPGIYYGGEIVRVFALKKSTNIPISQGIVSVISDRIIEIFAFSIFAFLGVFVLFFQKNLFGGLFFTILGFLPLILVALIFRL
;
A
#
# COMPACT_ATOMS: atom_id res chain seq x y z
N MET A 1 -2.65 25.00 14.30
CA MET A 1 -3.89 24.59 15.02
C MET A 1 -4.72 23.56 14.25
N ARG A 2 -5.12 23.79 12.98
CA ARG A 2 -5.90 22.83 12.16
C ARG A 2 -5.30 21.41 12.06
N LYS A 3 -3.98 21.28 11.87
CA LYS A 3 -3.31 19.96 11.79
C LYS A 3 -3.36 19.17 13.11
N ILE A 4 -3.21 19.86 14.24
CA ILE A 4 -3.30 19.27 15.58
C ILE A 4 -4.74 18.83 15.86
N LEU A 5 -5.73 19.67 15.50
CA LEU A 5 -7.14 19.32 15.62
C LEU A 5 -7.50 18.06 14.82
N LEU A 6 -7.08 17.98 13.55
CA LEU A 6 -7.30 16.80 12.70
C LEU A 6 -6.63 15.54 13.26
N PHE A 7 -5.41 15.67 13.79
CA PHE A 7 -4.73 14.57 14.46
C PHE A 7 -5.50 14.11 15.70
N SER A 8 -5.93 15.03 16.56
CA SER A 8 -6.71 14.72 17.76
C SER A 8 -8.05 14.07 17.42
N ILE A 9 -8.75 14.55 16.38
CA ILE A 9 -10.00 13.92 15.91
C ILE A 9 -9.73 12.50 15.41
N SER A 10 -8.70 12.31 14.58
CA SER A 10 -8.33 10.98 14.09
C SER A 10 -7.95 10.03 15.23
N LEU A 11 -7.23 10.53 16.24
CA LEU A 11 -6.82 9.76 17.40
C LEU A 11 -8.03 9.37 18.25
N LEU A 12 -8.92 10.32 18.55
CA LEU A 12 -10.15 10.06 19.29
C LEU A 12 -11.06 9.09 18.55
N PHE A 13 -11.19 9.23 17.23
CA PHE A 13 -11.96 8.31 16.41
C PHE A 13 -11.36 6.89 16.44
N GLY A 14 -10.03 6.78 16.25
CA GLY A 14 -9.32 5.50 16.33
C GLY A 14 -9.43 4.83 17.70
N LEU A 15 -9.28 5.60 18.79
CA LEU A 15 -9.46 5.11 20.16
C LEU A 15 -10.91 4.70 20.43
N SER A 16 -11.89 5.47 19.96
CA SER A 16 -13.31 5.13 20.11
C SER A 16 -13.65 3.83 19.38
N LEU A 17 -13.14 3.65 18.16
CA LEU A 17 -13.26 2.38 17.42
C LEU A 17 -12.57 1.24 18.15
N ALA A 18 -11.36 1.44 18.69
CA ALA A 18 -10.65 0.41 19.42
C ALA A 18 -11.39 -0.01 20.70
N VAL A 19 -11.91 0.94 21.46
CA VAL A 19 -12.75 0.67 22.65
C VAL A 19 -14.04 -0.04 22.24
N TRP A 20 -14.69 0.39 21.15
CA TRP A 20 -15.89 -0.25 20.64
C TRP A 20 -15.63 -1.71 20.25
N ILE A 21 -14.56 -1.98 19.49
CA ILE A 21 -14.11 -3.34 19.15
C ILE A 21 -13.86 -4.16 20.42
N TYR A 22 -13.10 -3.63 21.37
CA TYR A 22 -12.73 -4.36 22.59
C TYR A 22 -13.92 -4.68 23.50
N THR A 23 -14.94 -3.81 23.51
CA THR A 23 -16.16 -4.00 24.31
C THR A 23 -17.20 -4.90 23.63
N HIS A 24 -17.18 -5.00 22.30
CA HIS A 24 -18.16 -5.77 21.54
C HIS A 24 -17.62 -7.10 21.00
N ILE A 25 -16.31 -7.31 21.02
CA ILE A 25 -15.66 -8.52 20.52
C ILE A 25 -14.88 -9.15 21.66
N ASP A 26 -15.24 -10.40 22.00
CA ASP A 26 -14.43 -11.19 22.92
C ASP A 26 -13.10 -11.55 22.24
N LEU A 27 -12.00 -11.01 22.75
CA LEU A 27 -10.66 -11.31 22.24
C LEU A 27 -10.36 -12.80 22.31
N ARG A 28 -10.93 -13.53 23.28
CA ARG A 28 -10.78 -14.97 23.38
C ARG A 28 -11.38 -15.67 22.17
N ASP A 29 -12.54 -15.24 21.69
CA ASP A 29 -13.14 -15.79 20.47
C ASP A 29 -12.28 -15.50 19.24
N VAL A 30 -11.64 -14.33 19.18
CA VAL A 30 -10.68 -13.99 18.12
C VAL A 30 -9.48 -14.94 18.16
N PHE A 31 -8.87 -15.15 19.33
CA PHE A 31 -7.74 -16.08 19.50
C PHE A 31 -8.11 -17.55 19.24
N LEU A 32 -9.31 -17.97 19.64
CA LEU A 32 -9.82 -19.31 19.33
C LEU A 32 -10.01 -19.48 17.82
N ARG A 33 -10.42 -18.43 17.09
CA ARG A 33 -10.50 -18.42 15.63
C ARG A 33 -9.15 -18.56 14.93
N PHE A 34 -8.07 -18.03 15.53
CA PHE A 34 -6.70 -18.30 15.03
C PHE A 34 -6.32 -19.78 15.13
N GLY A 35 -6.88 -20.53 16.09
CA GLY A 35 -6.67 -21.98 16.23
C GLY A 35 -7.23 -22.82 15.06
N PHE A 36 -8.12 -22.25 14.24
CA PHE A 36 -8.67 -22.92 13.05
C PHE A 36 -7.88 -22.62 11.77
N LEU A 37 -6.85 -21.74 11.82
CA LEU A 37 -5.98 -21.52 10.67
C LEU A 37 -5.11 -22.74 10.46
N ALA A 38 -5.42 -23.51 9.42
CA ALA A 38 -4.61 -24.66 9.05
C ALA A 38 -3.23 -24.18 8.54
N TRP A 39 -2.18 -24.94 8.82
CA TRP A 39 -0.81 -24.61 8.42
C TRP A 39 -0.67 -24.29 6.92
N TRP A 40 -1.41 -24.99 6.06
CA TRP A 40 -1.40 -24.73 4.62
C TRP A 40 -1.95 -23.35 4.27
N GLN A 41 -2.93 -22.81 5.00
CA GLN A 41 -3.47 -21.46 4.78
C GLN A 41 -2.42 -20.40 5.07
N ILE A 42 -1.63 -20.59 6.13
CA ILE A 42 -0.51 -19.70 6.48
C ILE A 42 0.54 -19.72 5.36
N ILE A 43 0.88 -20.91 4.84
CA ILE A 43 1.82 -21.07 3.73
C ILE A 43 1.31 -20.34 2.48
N VAL A 44 0.02 -20.49 2.15
CA VAL A 44 -0.60 -19.80 1.01
C VAL A 44 -0.55 -18.29 1.18
N LEU A 45 -0.91 -17.76 2.36
CA LEU A 45 -0.86 -16.32 2.64
C LEU A 45 0.57 -15.77 2.53
N PHE A 46 1.54 -16.52 3.04
CA PHE A 46 2.95 -16.16 2.94
C PHE A 46 3.42 -16.17 1.48
N ALA A 47 3.08 -17.21 0.72
CA ALA A 47 3.41 -17.33 -0.70
C ALA A 47 2.79 -16.20 -1.53
N LEU A 48 1.54 -15.84 -1.28
CA LEU A 48 0.86 -14.71 -1.93
C LEU A 48 1.56 -13.39 -1.62
N THR A 49 1.93 -13.18 -0.35
CA THR A 49 2.64 -11.97 0.08
C THR A 49 4.01 -11.86 -0.59
N LEU A 50 4.75 -12.97 -0.67
CA LEU A 50 6.05 -13.03 -1.33
C LEU A 50 5.92 -12.79 -2.84
N THR A 51 4.92 -13.40 -3.48
CA THR A 51 4.63 -13.21 -4.90
C THR A 51 4.31 -11.74 -5.19
N LYS A 52 3.47 -11.10 -4.36
CA LYS A 52 3.18 -9.67 -4.46
C LYS A 52 4.46 -8.82 -4.40
N LEU A 53 5.33 -9.10 -3.42
CA LEU A 53 6.60 -8.39 -3.26
C LEU A 53 7.48 -8.53 -4.50
N ILE A 54 7.60 -9.75 -5.03
CA ILE A 54 8.39 -10.05 -6.23
C ILE A 54 7.86 -9.26 -7.43
N ILE A 55 6.53 -9.28 -7.65
CA ILE A 55 5.88 -8.51 -8.73
C ILE A 55 6.18 -7.02 -8.60
N TRP A 56 6.10 -6.45 -7.39
CA TRP A 56 6.40 -5.04 -7.14
C TRP A 56 7.86 -4.70 -7.46
N ILE A 57 8.81 -5.57 -7.09
CA ILE A 57 10.22 -5.37 -7.38
C ILE A 57 10.47 -5.42 -8.89
N PHE A 58 9.88 -6.39 -9.59
CA PHE A 58 10.00 -6.50 -11.05
C PHE A 58 9.39 -5.30 -11.77
N ARG A 59 8.18 -4.86 -11.37
CA ARG A 59 7.53 -3.67 -11.92
C ARG A 59 8.45 -2.45 -11.79
N TRP A 60 9.03 -2.23 -10.62
CA TRP A 60 9.95 -1.12 -10.42
C TRP A 60 11.25 -1.24 -11.22
N LYS A 61 11.77 -2.47 -11.36
CA LYS A 61 12.92 -2.74 -12.24
C LYS A 61 12.62 -2.32 -13.69
N LEU A 62 11.43 -2.61 -14.20
CA LEU A 62 11.00 -2.20 -15.54
C LEU A 62 10.92 -0.68 -15.68
N ILE A 63 10.44 0.02 -14.66
CA ILE A 63 10.40 1.50 -14.64
C ILE A 63 11.82 2.07 -14.75
N LEU A 64 12.75 1.58 -13.93
CA LEU A 64 14.15 2.01 -13.98
C LEU A 64 14.79 1.72 -15.34
N LYS A 65 14.48 0.56 -15.93
CA LYS A 65 14.91 0.22 -17.29
C LYS A 65 14.35 1.18 -18.34
N ALA A 66 13.08 1.54 -18.25
CA ALA A 66 12.44 2.49 -19.16
C ALA A 66 13.02 3.92 -19.02
N MET A 67 13.55 4.28 -17.85
CA MET A 67 14.26 5.53 -17.61
C MET A 67 15.71 5.53 -18.18
N GLY A 68 16.13 4.44 -18.82
CA GLY A 68 17.47 4.32 -19.41
C GLY A 68 18.53 3.75 -18.48
N PHE A 69 18.16 3.28 -17.28
CA PHE A 69 19.10 2.56 -16.42
C PHE A 69 19.27 1.11 -16.90
N GLY A 70 20.51 0.62 -16.85
CA GLY A 70 20.82 -0.77 -17.23
C GLY A 70 20.21 -1.82 -16.29
N GLU A 71 20.56 -3.09 -16.51
CA GLU A 71 20.08 -4.19 -15.68
C GLU A 71 20.61 -4.09 -14.24
N LEU A 72 19.72 -3.73 -13.31
CA LEU A 72 20.06 -3.61 -11.89
C LEU A 72 19.93 -4.97 -11.16
N PRO A 73 20.79 -5.25 -10.17
CA PRO A 73 20.70 -6.47 -9.37
C PRO A 73 19.38 -6.52 -8.59
N PHE A 74 18.66 -7.65 -8.68
CA PHE A 74 17.40 -7.85 -7.96
C PHE A 74 17.55 -7.65 -6.45
N LYS A 75 18.68 -8.12 -5.88
CA LYS A 75 18.98 -7.98 -4.44
C LYS A 75 19.01 -6.53 -3.98
N SER A 76 19.57 -5.63 -4.78
CA SER A 76 19.62 -4.18 -4.48
C SER A 76 18.21 -3.58 -4.45
N LEU A 77 17.39 -3.92 -5.45
CA LEU A 77 16.01 -3.45 -5.53
C LEU A 77 15.13 -4.03 -4.41
N ALA A 78 15.30 -5.31 -4.11
CA ALA A 78 14.59 -6.00 -3.03
C ALA A 78 14.95 -5.38 -1.67
N GLY A 79 16.24 -5.13 -1.40
CA GLY A 79 16.68 -4.48 -0.16
C GLY A 79 16.09 -3.08 0.01
N ALA A 80 16.09 -2.27 -1.07
CA ALA A 80 15.49 -0.94 -1.04
C ALA A 80 13.97 -0.99 -0.78
N ARG A 81 13.24 -1.93 -1.41
CA ARG A 81 11.80 -2.10 -1.24
C ARG A 81 11.43 -2.64 0.15
N LEU A 82 12.22 -3.56 0.69
CA LEU A 82 12.02 -4.06 2.06
C LEU A 82 12.28 -2.96 3.09
N GLY A 83 13.31 -2.13 2.89
CA GLY A 83 13.57 -0.96 3.73
C GLY A 83 12.42 0.06 3.70
N GLU A 84 11.86 0.32 2.51
CA GLU A 84 10.65 1.13 2.35
C GLU A 84 9.49 0.57 3.17
N MET A 85 9.21 -0.72 3.03
CA MET A 85 8.09 -1.36 3.72
C MET A 85 8.29 -1.35 5.24
N ALA A 86 9.48 -1.67 5.72
CA ALA A 86 9.80 -1.67 7.14
C ALA A 86 9.55 -0.30 7.77
N LEU A 87 10.03 0.79 7.15
CA LEU A 87 9.80 2.12 7.68
C LEU A 87 8.32 2.53 7.56
N SER A 88 7.68 2.24 6.43
CA SER A 88 6.26 2.60 6.22
C SER A 88 5.32 1.93 7.21
N TYR A 89 5.64 0.72 7.68
CA TYR A 89 4.85 0.03 8.70
C TYR A 89 5.13 0.51 10.12
N LEU A 90 6.29 1.14 10.37
CA LEU A 90 6.64 1.70 11.68
C LEU A 90 6.17 3.15 11.84
N THR A 91 6.09 3.92 10.76
CA THR A 91 5.72 5.35 10.81
C THR A 91 4.21 5.55 10.70
N PRO A 92 3.57 6.35 11.58
CA PRO A 92 2.18 6.75 11.45
C PRO A 92 2.02 7.73 10.28
N GLY A 93 1.90 7.17 9.09
CA GLY A 93 1.78 7.85 7.81
C GLY A 93 1.58 6.80 6.73
N ILE A 94 0.32 6.41 6.52
CA ILE A 94 -0.06 5.41 5.51
C ILE A 94 0.52 5.86 4.16
N TYR A 95 1.59 5.18 3.71
CA TYR A 95 2.34 5.38 2.46
C TYR A 95 3.31 6.57 2.36
N TYR A 96 3.51 7.40 3.39
CA TYR A 96 4.40 8.57 3.32
C TYR A 96 5.49 8.49 4.38
N GLY A 97 6.62 7.87 4.04
CA GLY A 97 7.78 7.81 4.93
C GLY A 97 8.88 6.86 4.45
N GLY A 98 8.51 5.62 4.09
CA GLY A 98 9.47 4.63 3.61
C GLY A 98 10.05 4.92 2.23
N GLU A 99 9.38 5.72 1.41
CA GLU A 99 9.80 6.01 0.04
C GLU A 99 11.16 6.72 0.00
N ILE A 100 11.42 7.58 0.98
CA ILE A 100 12.71 8.25 1.18
C ILE A 100 13.80 7.21 1.42
N VAL A 101 13.53 6.22 2.29
CA VAL A 101 14.45 5.10 2.54
C VAL A 101 14.69 4.31 1.26
N ARG A 102 13.65 4.05 0.46
CA ARG A 102 13.81 3.36 -0.82
C ARG A 102 14.79 4.10 -1.75
N VAL A 103 14.65 5.42 -1.87
CA VAL A 103 15.51 6.26 -2.72
C VAL A 103 16.95 6.26 -2.22
N PHE A 104 17.17 6.47 -0.92
CA PHE A 104 18.53 6.45 -0.34
C PHE A 104 19.17 5.07 -0.41
N ALA A 105 18.41 4.00 -0.15
CA ALA A 105 18.88 2.63 -0.29
C ALA A 105 19.23 2.30 -1.75
N LEU A 106 18.44 2.79 -2.71
CA LEU A 106 18.77 2.68 -4.13
C LEU A 106 20.06 3.43 -4.46
N LYS A 107 20.22 4.69 -4.02
CA LYS A 107 21.45 5.48 -4.25
C LYS A 107 22.68 4.86 -3.59
N LYS A 108 22.52 4.15 -2.47
CA LYS A 108 23.63 3.48 -1.78
C LYS A 108 24.01 2.16 -2.44
N SER A 109 23.03 1.41 -2.92
CA SER A 109 23.23 0.08 -3.53
C SER A 109 23.44 0.12 -5.04
N THR A 110 23.21 1.27 -5.66
CA THR A 110 23.34 1.53 -7.10
C THR A 110 23.86 2.96 -7.31
N ASN A 111 24.46 3.28 -8.46
CA ASN A 111 24.93 4.65 -8.74
C ASN A 111 23.83 5.64 -9.15
N ILE A 112 22.55 5.24 -9.10
CA ILE A 112 21.41 6.05 -9.57
C ILE A 112 21.30 7.35 -8.76
N PRO A 113 21.29 8.54 -9.39
CA PRO A 113 21.11 9.82 -8.70
C PRO A 113 19.79 9.90 -7.93
N ILE A 114 19.78 10.59 -6.79
CA ILE A 114 18.59 10.75 -5.92
C ILE A 114 17.40 11.31 -6.70
N SER A 115 17.61 12.33 -7.55
CA SER A 115 16.55 12.93 -8.36
C SER A 115 15.83 11.91 -9.25
N GLN A 116 16.60 11.06 -9.95
CA GLN A 116 16.05 10.00 -10.77
C GLN A 116 15.44 8.88 -9.94
N GLY A 117 16.02 8.59 -8.76
CA GLY A 117 15.43 7.68 -7.78
C GLY A 117 14.02 8.12 -7.37
N ILE A 118 13.84 9.40 -7.01
CA ILE A 118 12.54 9.99 -6.66
C ILE A 118 11.54 9.81 -7.80
N VAL A 119 11.92 10.17 -9.04
CA VAL A 119 11.06 10.02 -10.22
C VAL A 119 10.64 8.56 -10.43
N SER A 120 11.56 7.61 -10.24
CA SER A 120 11.26 6.18 -10.37
C SER A 120 10.26 5.69 -9.32
N VAL A 121 10.36 6.18 -8.08
CA VAL A 121 9.47 5.79 -6.98
C VAL A 121 8.08 6.38 -7.16
N ILE A 122 8.01 7.66 -7.54
CA ILE A 122 6.74 8.32 -7.87
C ILE A 122 6.06 7.60 -9.04
N SER A 123 6.80 7.25 -10.08
CA SER A 123 6.26 6.50 -11.23
C SER A 123 5.71 5.14 -10.81
N ASP A 124 6.43 4.42 -9.94
CA ASP A 124 5.97 3.13 -9.38
C ASP A 124 4.67 3.28 -8.58
N ARG A 125 4.54 4.37 -7.82
CA ARG A 125 3.35 4.69 -7.02
C ARG A 125 2.14 5.04 -7.87
N ILE A 126 2.34 5.82 -8.92
CA ILE A 126 1.26 6.13 -9.87
C ILE A 126 0.72 4.83 -10.45
N ILE A 127 1.58 3.95 -10.97
CA ILE A 127 1.15 2.66 -11.54
C ILE A 127 0.42 1.82 -10.49
N GLU A 128 0.89 1.83 -9.24
CA GLU A 128 0.23 1.13 -8.15
C GLU A 128 -1.18 1.65 -7.86
N ILE A 129 -1.35 2.98 -7.79
CA ILE A 129 -2.65 3.61 -7.56
C ILE A 129 -3.59 3.33 -8.73
N PHE A 130 -3.11 3.46 -9.96
CA PHE A 130 -3.89 3.13 -11.17
C PHE A 130 -4.34 1.67 -11.16
N ALA A 131 -3.45 0.73 -10.84
CA ALA A 131 -3.80 -0.68 -10.75
C ALA A 131 -4.86 -0.93 -9.67
N PHE A 132 -4.68 -0.38 -8.46
CA PHE A 132 -5.67 -0.51 -7.38
C PHE A 132 -7.03 0.05 -7.79
N SER A 133 -7.05 1.20 -8.46
CA SER A 133 -8.29 1.79 -8.92
C SER A 133 -8.98 0.93 -9.97
N ILE A 134 -8.26 0.39 -10.96
CA ILE A 134 -8.84 -0.54 -11.95
C ILE A 134 -9.48 -1.75 -11.25
N PHE A 135 -8.78 -2.37 -10.29
CA PHE A 135 -9.35 -3.49 -9.54
C PHE A 135 -10.56 -3.10 -8.70
N ALA A 136 -10.55 -1.91 -8.09
CA ALA A 136 -11.71 -1.39 -7.37
C ALA A 136 -12.91 -1.17 -8.31
N PHE A 137 -12.69 -0.60 -9.50
CA PHE A 137 -13.72 -0.46 -10.52
C PHE A 137 -14.31 -1.78 -10.97
N LEU A 138 -13.46 -2.77 -11.25
CA LEU A 138 -13.91 -4.10 -11.63
C LEU A 138 -14.74 -4.74 -10.52
N GLY A 139 -14.34 -4.58 -9.25
CA GLY A 139 -15.11 -5.05 -8.10
C GLY A 139 -16.50 -4.41 -8.04
N VAL A 140 -16.59 -3.08 -8.21
CA VAL A 140 -17.87 -2.36 -8.27
C VAL A 140 -18.73 -2.84 -9.43
N PHE A 141 -18.13 -2.98 -10.61
CA PHE A 141 -18.81 -3.45 -11.81
C PHE A 141 -19.46 -4.81 -11.56
N VAL A 142 -18.73 -5.78 -11.00
CA VAL A 142 -19.26 -7.09 -10.63
C VAL A 142 -20.41 -6.99 -9.62
N LEU A 143 -20.27 -6.17 -8.57
CA LEU A 143 -21.30 -6.00 -7.55
C LEU A 143 -22.60 -5.37 -8.09
N PHE A 144 -22.49 -4.48 -9.07
CA PHE A 144 -23.63 -3.88 -9.74
C PHE A 144 -24.49 -4.95 -10.43
N PHE A 145 -23.89 -5.94 -11.08
CA PHE A 145 -24.62 -7.05 -11.71
C PHE A 145 -25.22 -8.03 -10.69
N GLN A 146 -24.72 -8.06 -9.45
CA GLN A 146 -25.30 -8.86 -8.37
C GLN A 146 -26.45 -8.16 -7.62
N LYS A 147 -26.95 -7.01 -8.13
CA LYS A 147 -28.03 -6.19 -7.54
C LYS A 147 -27.74 -5.69 -6.11
N ASN A 148 -26.48 -5.67 -5.69
CA ASN A 148 -26.09 -5.23 -4.35
C ASN A 148 -25.60 -3.77 -4.37
N LEU A 149 -26.53 -2.86 -4.72
CA LEU A 149 -26.24 -1.47 -5.13
C LEU A 149 -25.53 -0.63 -4.05
N PHE A 150 -25.93 -0.80 -2.78
CA PHE A 150 -25.34 -0.06 -1.65
C PHE A 150 -23.89 -0.48 -1.36
N GLY A 151 -23.56 -1.77 -1.52
CA GLY A 151 -22.18 -2.24 -1.45
C GLY A 151 -21.34 -1.67 -2.59
N GLY A 152 -21.87 -1.69 -3.82
CA GLY A 152 -21.20 -1.13 -4.99
C GLY A 152 -20.83 0.35 -4.83
N LEU A 153 -21.75 1.20 -4.36
CA LEU A 153 -21.51 2.64 -4.17
C LEU A 153 -20.40 2.93 -3.14
N PHE A 154 -20.36 2.20 -2.02
CA PHE A 154 -19.32 2.35 -1.00
C PHE A 154 -17.92 2.03 -1.55
N PHE A 155 -17.78 0.94 -2.31
CA PHE A 155 -16.52 0.58 -2.96
C PHE A 155 -16.13 1.52 -4.11
N THR A 156 -17.12 2.16 -4.75
CA THR A 156 -16.89 3.16 -5.80
C THR A 156 -16.22 4.40 -5.23
N ILE A 157 -16.75 4.96 -4.15
CA ILE A 157 -16.20 6.15 -3.50
C ILE A 157 -14.78 5.87 -2.99
N LEU A 158 -14.55 4.70 -2.39
CA LEU A 158 -13.23 4.26 -1.95
C LEU A 158 -12.23 4.03 -3.09
N GLY A 159 -12.68 3.52 -4.24
CA GLY A 159 -11.82 3.25 -5.41
C GLY A 159 -11.41 4.50 -6.20
N PHE A 160 -12.27 5.53 -6.21
CA PHE A 160 -12.00 6.82 -6.86
C PHE A 160 -11.18 7.79 -6.00
N LEU A 161 -11.27 7.69 -4.68
CA LEU A 161 -10.52 8.55 -3.75
C LEU A 161 -9.02 8.62 -4.07
N PRO A 162 -8.31 7.50 -4.34
CA PRO A 162 -6.91 7.52 -4.76
C PRO A 162 -6.66 8.27 -6.07
N LEU A 163 -7.54 8.11 -7.08
CA LEU A 163 -7.40 8.80 -8.37
C LEU A 163 -7.63 10.31 -8.25
N ILE A 164 -8.62 10.71 -7.45
CA ILE A 164 -8.90 12.12 -7.19
C ILE A 164 -7.72 12.75 -6.45
N LEU A 165 -7.15 12.06 -5.46
CA LEU A 165 -5.97 12.53 -4.74
C LEU A 165 -4.75 12.66 -5.66
N VAL A 166 -4.51 11.69 -6.55
CA VAL A 166 -3.46 11.77 -7.58
C VAL A 166 -3.69 12.96 -8.51
N ALA A 167 -4.90 13.11 -9.05
CA ALA A 167 -5.24 14.22 -9.95
C ALA A 167 -5.09 15.60 -9.29
N LEU A 168 -5.36 15.71 -7.99
CA LEU A 168 -5.17 16.94 -7.22
C LEU A 168 -3.69 17.24 -6.97
N ILE A 169 -2.87 16.21 -6.71
CA ILE A 169 -1.41 16.37 -6.52
C ILE A 169 -0.74 16.85 -7.82
N PHE A 170 -1.19 16.39 -8.99
CA PHE A 170 -0.65 16.80 -10.29
C PHE A 170 -1.17 18.15 -10.81
N ARG A 171 -2.17 18.76 -10.14
CA ARG A 171 -2.71 20.08 -10.49
C ARG A 171 -2.14 21.24 -9.66
N LEU A 172 -1.28 20.94 -8.67
CA LEU A 172 -0.54 21.91 -7.85
C LEU A 172 0.91 22.02 -8.32
#